data_AF-A0A0K1JR77-F1
#
_entry.id   AF-A0A0K1JR77-F1
#
_cell.length_a   1.000
_cell.length_b   1.000
_cell.length_c   1.000
_cell.angle_alpha   90.00
_cell.angle_beta   90.00
_cell.angle_gamma   90.00
#
_symmetry.space_group_name_H-M   'P 1'
#
loop_
_entity.id
_entity.type
_entity.pdbx_description
1 polymer ?
#
loop_
_entity_poly.entity_id
_entity_poly.type
_entity_poly.pdbx_seq_one_letter_code
_entity_poly.pdbx_strand_id
1 'polypeptide(L)'
;MDLTGRLVAEDGADQTEYRVTTRVTQAGIEAQSGHRLLLHAAGAADPQTGRTMVLVAESGTGKTTAAARLCRTLGYVTDETVALSEDLVALPYAKPLSVVIDASDPYDKSQHGPDELGLVPCPTQPEVALLVLLERVPDRNEPPHLEPVRLLDALVALIPQTSALPRLTRPLQRLAALAEATGGVRRLHYRDIEDATQLLVDTLQTSEPMAVDRTAHPPTASQALDETYAEAQPTDVRIDPTALLTRGAYTDAVEADGEVLVLIGASPIRLSGLGATIWLATAEPVGIEDLIRRCVSDHGSHPDARRLIEDAIGELAAYGLLVSAAPGVG
;
A
#
# COMPACT_ATOMS: atom_id res chain seq x y z
N MET A 1 -5.52 -23.44 15.86
CA MET A 1 -5.53 -23.51 14.39
C MET A 1 -5.05 -24.91 14.03
N ASP A 2 -5.93 -25.77 13.52
CA ASP A 2 -5.62 -27.18 13.27
C ASP A 2 -4.75 -27.33 12.01
N LEU A 3 -3.48 -27.70 12.22
CA LEU A 3 -2.42 -27.88 11.21
C LEU A 3 -2.48 -29.27 10.53
N THR A 4 -3.50 -30.10 10.80
CA THR A 4 -3.50 -31.51 10.37
C THR A 4 -4.05 -31.77 8.96
N GLY A 5 -4.54 -30.76 8.25
CA GLY A 5 -4.92 -30.91 6.84
C GLY A 5 -6.09 -31.87 6.55
N ARG A 6 -6.82 -32.36 7.56
CA ARG A 6 -8.02 -33.17 7.32
C ARG A 6 -9.16 -32.30 6.79
N LEU A 7 -9.56 -32.54 5.55
CA LEU A 7 -10.90 -32.21 5.06
C LEU A 7 -11.88 -33.08 5.88
N VAL A 8 -12.59 -32.47 6.82
CA VAL A 8 -13.66 -33.16 7.55
C VAL A 8 -14.85 -33.23 6.58
N ALA A 9 -15.39 -34.43 6.37
CA ALA A 9 -16.37 -34.74 5.34
C ALA A 9 -17.80 -34.22 5.62
N GLU A 10 -17.95 -33.19 6.46
CA GLU A 10 -19.25 -32.61 6.84
C GLU A 10 -19.48 -31.19 6.33
N ASP A 11 -18.53 -30.63 5.58
CA ASP A 11 -18.70 -29.32 4.93
C ASP A 11 -19.43 -29.49 3.58
N GLY A 12 -20.38 -28.59 3.27
CA GLY A 12 -20.99 -28.52 1.93
C GLY A 12 -19.93 -28.32 0.84
N ALA A 13 -20.22 -28.75 -0.40
CA ALA A 13 -19.27 -28.69 -1.52
C ALA A 13 -18.64 -27.28 -1.69
N ASP A 14 -19.45 -26.23 -1.63
CA ASP A 14 -19.03 -24.83 -1.75
C ASP A 14 -18.00 -24.42 -0.66
N GLN A 15 -18.16 -24.92 0.56
CA GLN A 15 -17.21 -24.64 1.65
C GLN A 15 -15.88 -25.35 1.42
N THR A 16 -15.90 -26.56 0.86
CA THR A 16 -14.66 -27.29 0.53
C THR A 16 -13.90 -26.60 -0.59
N GLU A 17 -14.58 -26.19 -1.66
CA GLU A 17 -13.97 -25.47 -2.79
C GLU A 17 -13.36 -24.13 -2.37
N TYR A 18 -14.09 -23.37 -1.55
CA TYR A 18 -13.60 -22.12 -0.98
C TYR A 18 -12.34 -22.33 -0.14
N ARG A 19 -12.31 -23.35 0.73
CA ARG A 19 -11.15 -23.66 1.58
C ARG A 19 -9.92 -24.07 0.78
N VAL A 20 -10.08 -24.87 -0.28
CA VAL A 20 -8.97 -25.26 -1.15
C VAL A 20 -8.39 -24.03 -1.85
N THR A 21 -9.25 -23.22 -2.47
CA THR A 21 -8.84 -21.99 -3.16
C THR A 21 -8.10 -21.04 -2.22
N THR A 22 -8.64 -20.82 -1.02
CA THR A 22 -8.01 -19.96 0.00
C THR A 22 -6.62 -20.48 0.39
N ARG A 23 -6.46 -21.79 0.62
CA ARG A 23 -5.16 -22.38 1.00
C ARG A 23 -4.13 -22.27 -0.12
N VAL A 24 -4.53 -22.48 -1.38
CA VAL A 24 -3.64 -22.32 -2.54
C VAL A 24 -3.21 -20.85 -2.67
N THR A 25 -4.14 -19.90 -2.56
CA THR A 25 -3.80 -18.47 -2.57
C THR A 25 -2.83 -18.13 -1.45
N GLN A 26 -3.11 -18.55 -0.21
CA GLN A 26 -2.25 -18.26 0.94
C GLN A 26 -0.85 -18.84 0.76
N ALA A 27 -0.73 -20.09 0.30
CA ALA A 27 0.57 -20.70 0.01
C ALA A 27 1.33 -19.94 -1.08
N GLY A 28 0.64 -19.42 -2.10
CA GLY A 28 1.23 -18.55 -3.12
C GLY A 28 1.76 -17.23 -2.55
N ILE A 29 0.97 -16.57 -1.71
CA ILE A 29 1.38 -15.32 -1.03
C ILE A 29 2.61 -15.55 -0.16
N GLU A 30 2.61 -16.62 0.64
CA GLU A 30 3.74 -16.96 1.51
C GLU A 30 5.01 -17.24 0.69
N ALA A 31 4.89 -18.00 -0.41
CA ALA A 31 6.00 -18.31 -1.29
C ALA A 31 6.59 -17.08 -2.02
N GLN A 32 5.78 -16.06 -2.27
CA GLN A 32 6.22 -14.82 -2.95
C GLN A 32 6.56 -13.68 -1.98
N SER A 33 6.32 -13.85 -0.68
CA SER A 33 6.61 -12.85 0.34
C SER A 33 8.08 -12.43 0.32
N GLY A 34 8.35 -11.12 0.29
CA GLY A 34 9.70 -10.56 0.20
C GLY A 34 10.32 -10.55 -1.21
N HIS A 35 9.65 -11.16 -2.21
CA HIS A 35 10.16 -11.21 -3.60
C HIS A 35 9.31 -10.38 -4.58
N ARG A 36 8.01 -10.24 -4.30
CA ARG A 36 7.05 -9.55 -5.17
C ARG A 36 6.20 -8.56 -4.39
N LEU A 37 5.73 -7.52 -5.09
CA LEU A 37 4.65 -6.70 -4.58
C LEU A 37 3.36 -7.52 -4.67
N LEU A 38 2.72 -7.78 -3.53
CA LEU A 38 1.51 -8.60 -3.42
C LEU A 38 0.35 -7.70 -2.98
N LEU A 39 -0.38 -7.16 -3.95
CA LEU A 39 -1.49 -6.22 -3.70
C LEU A 39 -2.81 -6.98 -3.59
N HIS A 40 -3.56 -6.75 -2.52
CA HIS A 40 -4.93 -7.21 -2.35
C HIS A 40 -5.85 -6.42 -3.30
N ALA A 41 -5.92 -6.88 -4.54
CA ALA A 41 -6.43 -6.15 -5.68
C ALA A 41 -7.00 -7.11 -6.73
N ALA A 42 -7.88 -6.60 -7.58
CA ALA A 42 -8.24 -7.25 -8.83
C ALA A 42 -7.34 -6.74 -9.96
N GLY A 43 -7.04 -7.60 -10.93
CA GLY A 43 -6.27 -7.25 -12.12
C GLY A 43 -7.04 -7.55 -13.39
N ALA A 44 -7.09 -6.58 -14.30
CA ALA A 44 -7.70 -6.72 -15.63
C ALA A 44 -6.75 -6.16 -16.69
N ALA A 45 -6.48 -6.94 -17.73
CA ALA A 45 -5.51 -6.63 -18.77
C ALA A 45 -6.19 -6.39 -20.12
N ASP A 46 -5.77 -5.37 -20.86
CA ASP A 46 -6.13 -5.24 -22.26
C ASP A 46 -5.57 -6.45 -23.03
N PRO A 47 -6.43 -7.26 -23.69
CA PRO A 47 -6.00 -8.52 -24.29
C PRO A 47 -5.12 -8.34 -25.53
N GLN A 48 -5.10 -7.15 -26.13
CA GLN A 48 -4.30 -6.86 -27.32
C GLN A 48 -2.93 -6.29 -26.97
N THR A 49 -2.88 -5.40 -25.98
CA THR A 49 -1.68 -4.64 -25.62
C THR A 49 -0.97 -5.18 -24.40
N GLY A 50 -1.64 -5.98 -23.56
CA GLY A 50 -1.11 -6.44 -22.27
C GLY A 50 -1.16 -5.38 -21.16
N ARG A 51 -1.56 -4.13 -21.47
CA ARG A 51 -1.66 -3.07 -20.48
C ARG A 51 -2.67 -3.44 -19.41
N THR A 52 -2.27 -3.39 -18.15
CA THR A 52 -3.02 -3.94 -17.04
C THR A 52 -3.40 -2.88 -16.03
N MET A 53 -4.67 -2.86 -15.64
CA MET A 53 -5.14 -2.08 -14.50
C MET A 53 -5.13 -2.93 -13.23
N VAL A 54 -4.71 -2.33 -12.13
CA VAL A 54 -4.77 -2.91 -10.78
C VAL A 54 -5.78 -2.12 -9.97
N LEU A 55 -6.81 -2.82 -9.49
CA LEU A 55 -7.95 -2.26 -8.76
C LEU A 55 -7.85 -2.65 -7.29
N VAL A 56 -7.32 -1.74 -6.49
CA VAL A 56 -7.14 -1.91 -5.05
C VAL A 56 -8.38 -1.43 -4.33
N ALA A 57 -8.85 -2.23 -3.38
CA ALA A 57 -9.96 -1.87 -2.53
C ALA A 57 -9.85 -2.65 -1.21
N GLU A 58 -10.45 -2.14 -0.14
CA GLU A 58 -10.59 -2.90 1.10
C GLU A 58 -11.32 -4.25 0.88
N SER A 59 -11.27 -5.14 1.87
CA SER A 59 -12.02 -6.39 1.77
C SER A 59 -13.52 -6.10 1.72
N GLY A 60 -14.26 -6.79 0.85
CA GLY A 60 -15.72 -6.64 0.75
C GLY A 60 -16.24 -5.43 -0.05
N THR A 61 -15.38 -4.59 -0.62
CA THR A 61 -15.79 -3.36 -1.33
C THR A 61 -15.96 -3.52 -2.85
N GLY A 62 -16.03 -4.76 -3.36
CA GLY A 62 -16.46 -5.03 -4.74
C GLY A 62 -15.37 -5.37 -5.75
N LYS A 63 -14.15 -5.77 -5.34
CA LYS A 63 -13.07 -6.24 -6.24
C LYS A 63 -13.50 -7.41 -7.13
N THR A 64 -14.07 -8.46 -6.54
CA THR A 64 -14.58 -9.63 -7.28
C THR A 64 -15.69 -9.23 -8.24
N THR A 65 -16.59 -8.33 -7.83
CA THR A 65 -17.64 -7.80 -8.71
C THR A 65 -17.03 -7.03 -9.89
N ALA A 66 -16.02 -6.19 -9.64
CA ALA A 66 -15.32 -5.46 -10.69
C ALA A 66 -14.61 -6.40 -11.67
N ALA A 67 -13.87 -7.39 -11.16
CA ALA A 67 -13.21 -8.40 -11.97
C ALA A 67 -14.21 -9.17 -12.85
N ALA A 68 -15.31 -9.67 -12.26
CA ALA A 68 -16.34 -10.42 -12.96
C ALA A 68 -17.08 -9.62 -14.04
N ARG A 69 -17.04 -8.28 -13.98
CA ARG A 69 -17.64 -7.39 -14.99
C ARG A 69 -16.63 -6.96 -16.05
N LEU A 70 -15.53 -6.35 -15.63
CA LEU A 70 -14.50 -5.83 -16.53
C LEU A 70 -13.86 -6.94 -17.36
N CYS A 71 -13.66 -8.12 -16.77
CA CYS A 71 -12.95 -9.20 -17.45
C CYS A 71 -13.82 -10.00 -18.44
N ARG A 72 -15.06 -9.57 -18.70
CA ARG A 72 -15.85 -10.08 -19.83
C ARG A 72 -15.32 -9.56 -21.17
N THR A 73 -14.59 -8.45 -21.15
CA THR A 73 -13.96 -7.84 -22.33
C THR A 73 -12.46 -7.66 -22.16
N LEU A 74 -11.96 -7.55 -20.93
CA LEU A 74 -10.54 -7.52 -20.58
C LEU A 74 -10.05 -8.89 -20.11
N GLY A 75 -8.77 -9.20 -20.30
CA GLY A 75 -8.12 -10.40 -19.79
C GLY A 75 -8.13 -10.45 -18.26
N TYR A 76 -8.63 -11.55 -17.70
CA TYR A 76 -8.72 -11.79 -16.27
C TYR A 76 -7.36 -12.20 -15.68
N VAL A 77 -6.75 -11.31 -14.87
CA VAL A 77 -5.50 -11.62 -14.16
C VAL A 77 -5.81 -12.39 -12.88
N THR A 78 -6.64 -11.80 -12.01
CA THR A 78 -7.05 -12.32 -10.69
C THR A 78 -8.08 -11.37 -10.07
N ASP A 79 -8.88 -11.82 -9.09
CA ASP A 79 -9.80 -10.98 -8.32
C ASP A 79 -9.35 -10.70 -6.88
N GLU A 80 -8.27 -11.36 -6.43
CA GLU A 80 -7.85 -11.36 -5.02
C GLU A 80 -6.45 -10.78 -4.79
N THR A 81 -5.41 -11.30 -5.43
CA THR A 81 -4.04 -10.84 -5.17
C THR A 81 -3.25 -10.68 -6.45
N VAL A 82 -2.98 -9.43 -6.82
CA VAL A 82 -2.08 -9.10 -7.92
C VAL A 82 -0.64 -9.19 -7.42
N ALA A 83 0.11 -10.14 -7.98
CA ALA A 83 1.53 -10.31 -7.69
C ALA A 83 2.38 -9.72 -8.82
N LEU A 84 3.20 -8.72 -8.51
CA LEU A 84 4.03 -8.00 -9.50
C LEU A 84 5.51 -8.38 -9.38
N SER A 85 6.16 -8.59 -10.53
CA SER A 85 7.63 -8.66 -10.61
C SER A 85 8.30 -7.32 -10.29
N GLU A 86 9.63 -7.28 -10.32
CA GLU A 86 10.39 -6.02 -10.23
C GLU A 86 10.13 -5.12 -11.44
N ASP A 87 9.95 -5.73 -12.62
CA ASP A 87 9.59 -5.04 -13.88
C ASP A 87 8.09 -4.73 -13.99
N LEU A 88 7.33 -4.83 -12.90
CA LEU A 88 5.88 -4.54 -12.84
C LEU A 88 5.01 -5.38 -13.79
N VAL A 89 5.48 -6.57 -14.14
CA VAL A 89 4.67 -7.59 -14.85
C VAL A 89 3.86 -8.36 -13.82
N ALA A 90 2.55 -8.42 -14.00
CA ALA A 90 1.68 -9.21 -13.17
C ALA A 90 1.81 -10.71 -13.46
N LEU A 91 1.78 -11.54 -12.43
CA LEU A 91 1.63 -12.98 -12.57
C LEU A 91 0.14 -13.31 -12.69
N PRO A 92 -0.33 -13.87 -13.83
CA PRO A 92 -1.70 -14.32 -13.94
C PRO A 92 -1.99 -15.43 -12.92
N TYR A 93 -3.10 -15.28 -12.20
CA TYR A 93 -3.61 -16.29 -11.28
C TYR A 93 -5.15 -16.31 -11.38
N ALA A 94 -5.62 -17.02 -12.41
CA ALA A 94 -7.03 -17.13 -12.75
C ALA A 94 -7.77 -18.10 -11.82
N LYS A 95 -7.79 -17.80 -10.51
CA LYS A 95 -8.55 -18.58 -9.52
C LYS A 95 -10.06 -18.43 -9.72
N PRO A 96 -10.86 -19.42 -9.26
CA PRO A 96 -12.31 -19.29 -9.17
C PRO A 96 -12.71 -18.03 -8.38
N LEU A 97 -13.76 -17.35 -8.86
CA LEU A 97 -14.28 -16.12 -8.27
C LEU A 97 -15.37 -16.47 -7.26
N SER A 98 -15.34 -15.81 -6.11
CA SER A 98 -16.39 -15.92 -5.08
C SER A 98 -17.48 -14.89 -5.33
N VAL A 99 -18.45 -15.22 -6.19
CA VAL A 99 -19.48 -14.27 -6.64
C VAL A 99 -20.69 -14.32 -5.70
N VAL A 100 -21.22 -13.14 -5.36
CA VAL A 100 -22.45 -13.02 -4.56
C VAL A 100 -23.64 -13.50 -5.41
N ILE A 101 -24.39 -14.46 -4.90
CA ILE A 101 -25.54 -15.09 -5.60
C ILE A 101 -26.83 -14.35 -5.29
N ASP A 102 -27.00 -13.91 -4.04
CA ASP A 102 -28.15 -13.14 -3.59
C ASP A 102 -27.73 -11.70 -3.27
N ALA A 103 -28.26 -10.73 -4.03
CA ALA A 103 -27.99 -9.32 -3.78
C ALA A 103 -28.51 -8.83 -2.40
N SER A 104 -29.46 -9.56 -1.80
CA SER A 104 -29.98 -9.29 -0.47
C SER A 104 -29.15 -9.93 0.66
N ASP A 105 -28.27 -10.88 0.34
CA ASP A 105 -27.29 -11.46 1.27
C ASP A 105 -25.87 -11.44 0.67
N PRO A 106 -25.07 -10.39 0.96
CA PRO A 106 -23.68 -10.27 0.49
C PRO A 106 -22.73 -11.39 0.93
N TYR A 107 -23.14 -12.21 1.90
CA TYR A 107 -22.36 -13.34 2.41
C TYR A 107 -22.69 -14.66 1.69
N ASP A 108 -23.79 -14.73 0.95
CA ASP A 108 -24.13 -15.89 0.14
C ASP A 108 -23.33 -15.86 -1.17
N LYS A 109 -22.25 -16.65 -1.22
CA LYS A 109 -21.29 -16.67 -2.33
C LYS A 109 -21.06 -18.09 -2.84
N SER A 110 -21.09 -18.25 -4.15
CA SER A 110 -20.64 -19.46 -4.84
C SER A 110 -19.28 -19.25 -5.49
N GLN A 111 -18.54 -20.34 -5.65
CA GLN A 111 -17.35 -20.34 -6.50
C GLN A 111 -17.76 -20.57 -7.94
N HIS A 112 -17.23 -19.75 -8.84
CA HIS A 112 -17.37 -19.96 -10.28
C HIS A 112 -16.02 -19.87 -10.97
N GLY A 113 -15.79 -20.80 -11.90
CA GLY A 113 -14.60 -20.76 -12.74
C GLY A 113 -14.60 -19.55 -13.69
N PRO A 114 -13.43 -19.00 -14.07
CA PRO A 114 -13.37 -17.91 -15.06
C PRO A 114 -14.06 -18.27 -16.38
N ASP A 115 -13.91 -19.52 -16.85
CA ASP A 115 -14.54 -20.01 -18.08
C ASP A 115 -16.07 -20.07 -17.97
N GLU A 116 -16.59 -20.43 -16.79
CA GLU A 116 -18.03 -20.49 -16.53
C GLU A 116 -18.66 -19.09 -16.58
N LEU A 117 -17.93 -18.09 -16.09
CA LEU A 117 -18.34 -16.69 -16.14
C LEU A 117 -18.07 -16.02 -17.49
N GLY A 118 -17.47 -16.73 -18.45
CA GLY A 118 -17.11 -16.21 -19.76
C GLY A 118 -16.05 -15.11 -19.70
N LEU A 119 -15.12 -15.19 -18.73
CA LEU A 119 -14.03 -14.22 -18.62
C LEU A 119 -12.97 -14.46 -19.69
N VAL A 120 -12.42 -13.37 -20.23
CA VAL A 120 -11.36 -13.44 -21.24
C VAL A 120 -10.07 -13.92 -20.57
N PRO A 121 -9.33 -14.89 -21.15
CA PRO A 121 -8.04 -15.30 -20.61
C PRO A 121 -7.03 -14.14 -20.54
N CYS A 122 -6.20 -14.15 -19.50
CA CYS A 122 -5.10 -13.19 -19.36
C CYS A 122 -4.11 -13.31 -20.54
N PRO A 123 -3.61 -12.18 -21.09
CA PRO A 123 -2.48 -12.22 -22.02
C PRO A 123 -1.20 -12.71 -21.31
N THR A 124 -0.19 -13.09 -22.10
CA THR A 124 1.04 -13.73 -21.59
C THR A 124 1.94 -12.81 -20.75
N GLN A 125 1.89 -11.49 -20.96
CA GLN A 125 2.70 -10.50 -20.26
C GLN A 125 1.83 -9.29 -19.87
N PRO A 126 1.03 -9.41 -18.80
CA PRO A 126 0.21 -8.30 -18.32
C PRO A 126 1.09 -7.27 -17.60
N GLU A 127 1.42 -6.18 -18.27
CA GLU A 127 2.24 -5.08 -17.74
C GLU A 127 1.36 -4.02 -17.10
N VAL A 128 1.62 -3.68 -15.83
CA VAL A 128 0.78 -2.72 -15.12
C VAL A 128 0.96 -1.31 -15.67
N ALA A 129 -0.15 -0.67 -16.03
CA ALA A 129 -0.19 0.68 -16.61
C ALA A 129 -1.17 1.62 -15.89
N LEU A 130 -2.04 1.10 -15.03
CA LEU A 130 -3.01 1.91 -14.28
C LEU A 130 -3.21 1.34 -12.87
N LEU A 131 -3.10 2.19 -11.85
CA LEU A 131 -3.35 1.83 -10.45
C LEU A 131 -4.53 2.65 -9.91
N VAL A 132 -5.58 1.95 -9.49
CA VAL A 132 -6.86 2.56 -9.06
C VAL A 132 -7.23 2.12 -7.65
N LEU A 133 -7.56 3.08 -6.80
CA LEU A 133 -8.25 2.86 -5.53
C LEU A 133 -9.77 2.92 -5.78
N LEU A 134 -10.49 1.84 -5.49
CA LEU A 134 -11.95 1.79 -5.64
C LEU A 134 -12.64 2.41 -4.41
N GLU A 135 -13.47 3.42 -4.65
CA GLU A 135 -14.37 4.00 -3.65
C GLU A 135 -15.82 3.91 -4.15
N ARG A 136 -16.54 2.90 -3.66
CA ARG A 136 -17.96 2.71 -4.00
C ARG A 136 -18.83 3.61 -3.12
N VAL A 137 -19.60 4.49 -3.73
CA VAL A 137 -20.51 5.45 -3.08
C VAL A 137 -21.95 5.13 -3.52
N PRO A 138 -22.73 4.35 -2.72
CA PRO A 138 -24.05 3.84 -3.13
C PRO A 138 -25.08 4.94 -3.44
N ASP A 139 -25.10 6.01 -2.63
CA ASP A 139 -26.09 7.09 -2.73
C ASP A 139 -25.71 8.18 -3.76
N ARG A 140 -24.69 7.92 -4.59
CA ARG A 140 -24.18 8.88 -5.56
C ARG A 140 -25.09 8.95 -6.80
N ASN A 141 -25.44 10.17 -7.18
CA ASN A 141 -26.22 10.47 -8.39
C ASN A 141 -25.38 10.99 -9.57
N GLU A 142 -24.10 11.30 -9.33
CA GLU A 142 -23.18 11.79 -10.34
C GLU A 142 -22.50 10.64 -11.13
N PRO A 143 -22.08 10.88 -12.38
CA PRO A 143 -21.36 9.89 -13.18
C PRO A 143 -19.99 9.56 -12.58
N PRO A 144 -19.48 8.33 -12.76
CA PRO A 144 -18.19 7.93 -12.19
C PRO A 144 -17.06 8.82 -12.68
N HIS A 145 -16.09 9.08 -11.81
CA HIS A 145 -14.93 9.89 -12.16
C HIS A 145 -13.68 9.39 -11.45
N LEU A 146 -12.54 9.70 -12.05
CA LEU A 146 -11.22 9.39 -11.52
C LEU A 146 -10.55 10.67 -11.06
N GLU A 147 -10.17 10.73 -9.79
CA GLU A 147 -9.37 11.82 -9.24
C GLU A 147 -7.91 11.36 -9.01
N PRO A 148 -6.91 12.21 -9.25
CA PRO A 148 -5.54 11.89 -8.86
C PRO A 148 -5.40 11.88 -7.33
N VAL A 149 -4.59 10.95 -6.82
CA VAL A 149 -4.26 10.85 -5.39
C VAL A 149 -2.80 11.27 -5.20
N ARG A 150 -2.52 12.15 -4.24
CA ARG A 150 -1.14 12.53 -3.92
C ARG A 150 -0.34 11.31 -3.48
N LEU A 151 0.96 11.30 -3.74
CA LEU A 151 1.80 10.12 -3.53
C LEU A 151 1.69 9.57 -2.10
N LEU A 152 1.89 10.41 -1.07
CA LEU A 152 1.86 9.91 0.32
C LEU A 152 0.47 9.42 0.75
N ASP A 153 -0.60 10.07 0.26
CA ASP A 153 -1.98 9.63 0.50
C ASP A 153 -2.22 8.25 -0.15
N ALA A 154 -1.69 8.05 -1.36
CA ALA A 154 -1.77 6.78 -2.06
C ALA A 154 -0.97 5.68 -1.35
N LEU A 155 0.27 5.96 -0.92
CA LEU A 155 1.09 5.00 -0.19
C LEU A 155 0.40 4.55 1.11
N VAL A 156 -0.14 5.49 1.90
CA VAL A 156 -0.91 5.17 3.12
C VAL A 156 -2.10 4.25 2.81
N ALA A 157 -2.80 4.46 1.70
CA ALA A 157 -3.90 3.60 1.28
C ALA A 157 -3.45 2.22 0.77
N LEU A 158 -2.29 2.14 0.13
CA LEU A 158 -1.76 0.90 -0.47
C LEU A 158 -1.09 -0.03 0.55
N ILE A 159 -0.43 0.51 1.57
CA ILE A 159 0.28 -0.26 2.60
C ILE A 159 -0.61 -1.34 3.26
N PRO A 160 -1.80 -1.04 3.79
CA PRO A 160 -2.65 -2.07 4.41
C PRO A 160 -3.19 -3.08 3.39
N GLN A 161 -3.17 -2.74 2.10
CA GLN A 161 -3.54 -3.64 1.00
C GLN A 161 -2.34 -4.35 0.39
N THR A 162 -1.14 -4.25 0.99
CA THR A 162 0.06 -4.94 0.50
C THR A 162 0.51 -6.04 1.46
N SER A 163 0.43 -7.29 1.02
CA SER A 163 0.81 -8.46 1.81
C SER A 163 2.33 -8.53 2.01
N ALA A 164 2.76 -8.79 3.25
CA ALA A 164 4.17 -8.95 3.62
C ALA A 164 5.10 -7.81 3.17
N LEU A 165 4.57 -6.58 3.06
CA LEU A 165 5.30 -5.40 2.61
C LEU A 165 6.67 -5.21 3.30
N PRO A 166 6.81 -5.34 4.63
CA PRO A 166 8.09 -5.07 5.31
C PRO A 166 9.20 -6.07 4.98
N ARG A 167 8.87 -7.22 4.37
CA ARG A 167 9.86 -8.20 3.91
C ARG A 167 10.52 -7.79 2.59
N LEU A 168 9.98 -6.80 1.89
CA LEU A 168 10.58 -6.29 0.66
C LEU A 168 11.79 -5.43 0.97
N THR A 169 12.75 -5.41 0.04
CA THR A 169 13.80 -4.40 0.05
C THR A 169 13.21 -3.07 -0.38
N ARG A 170 13.33 -2.03 0.48
CA ARG A 170 12.86 -0.66 0.21
C ARG A 170 11.36 -0.60 -0.19
N PRO A 171 10.45 -1.06 0.69
CA PRO A 171 9.03 -1.25 0.39
C PRO A 171 8.30 0.00 -0.09
N LEU A 172 8.55 1.18 0.52
CA LEU A 172 7.90 2.41 0.10
C LEU A 172 8.40 2.84 -1.28
N GLN A 173 9.68 2.60 -1.57
CA GLN A 173 10.23 2.90 -2.90
C GLN A 173 9.63 2.02 -3.99
N ARG A 174 9.33 0.75 -3.69
CA ARG A 174 8.66 -0.18 -4.60
C ARG A 174 7.23 0.27 -4.91
N LEU A 175 6.46 0.68 -3.90
CA LEU A 175 5.12 1.22 -4.09
C LEU A 175 5.12 2.56 -4.85
N ALA A 176 6.08 3.45 -4.55
CA ALA A 176 6.21 4.72 -5.24
C ALA A 176 6.64 4.55 -6.71
N ALA A 177 7.53 3.59 -7.01
CA ALA A 177 7.90 3.26 -8.39
C ALA A 177 6.72 2.67 -9.18
N LEU A 178 5.88 1.86 -8.52
CA LEU A 178 4.62 1.40 -9.13
C LEU A 178 3.71 2.59 -9.45
N ALA A 179 3.51 3.52 -8.51
CA ALA A 179 2.71 4.72 -8.77
C ALA A 179 3.27 5.56 -9.93
N GLU A 180 4.58 5.76 -10.01
CA GLU A 180 5.22 6.48 -11.11
C GLU A 180 4.99 5.78 -12.46
N ALA A 181 5.19 4.47 -12.53
CA ALA A 181 5.01 3.69 -13.75
C ALA A 181 3.57 3.69 -14.26
N THR A 182 2.59 3.86 -13.36
CA THR A 182 1.16 3.90 -13.71
C THR A 182 0.60 5.30 -13.92
N GLY A 183 1.46 6.33 -14.02
CA GLY A 183 1.01 7.72 -14.20
C GLY A 183 0.36 8.32 -12.95
N GLY A 184 0.78 7.84 -11.77
CA GLY A 184 0.18 8.13 -10.48
C GLY A 184 -0.86 7.09 -10.06
N VAL A 185 -1.47 7.34 -8.90
CA VAL A 185 -2.60 6.57 -8.37
C VAL A 185 -3.87 7.38 -8.57
N ARG A 186 -4.93 6.73 -9.06
CA ARG A 186 -6.24 7.38 -9.19
C ARG A 186 -7.25 6.78 -8.22
N ARG A 187 -8.15 7.60 -7.70
CA ARG A 187 -9.30 7.12 -6.95
C ARG A 187 -10.53 7.16 -7.84
N LEU A 188 -11.20 6.02 -7.96
CA LEU A 188 -12.45 5.90 -8.68
C LEU A 188 -13.60 6.08 -7.71
N HIS A 189 -14.39 7.13 -7.92
CA HIS A 189 -15.68 7.33 -7.26
C HIS A 189 -16.78 6.78 -8.14
N TYR A 190 -17.52 5.77 -7.68
CA TYR A 190 -18.52 5.10 -8.50
C TYR A 190 -19.65 4.49 -7.65
N ARG A 191 -20.83 4.27 -8.27
CA ARG A 191 -21.94 3.55 -7.63
C ARG A 191 -21.99 2.10 -8.07
N ASP A 192 -21.92 1.90 -9.39
CA ASP A 192 -21.84 0.60 -10.06
C ASP A 192 -20.62 0.58 -10.98
N ILE A 193 -19.91 -0.54 -11.01
CA ILE A 193 -18.69 -0.68 -11.82
C ILE A 193 -19.01 -0.72 -13.31
N GLU A 194 -20.22 -1.12 -13.69
CA GLU A 194 -20.67 -1.10 -15.09
C GLU A 194 -20.62 0.32 -15.64
N ASP A 195 -21.09 1.31 -14.87
CA ASP A 195 -21.06 2.73 -15.24
C ASP A 195 -19.61 3.26 -15.43
N ALA A 196 -18.63 2.67 -14.74
CA ALA A 196 -17.23 3.11 -14.74
C ALA A 196 -16.35 2.39 -15.77
N THR A 197 -16.87 1.35 -16.43
CA THR A 197 -16.06 0.45 -17.28
C THR A 197 -15.38 1.20 -18.43
N GLN A 198 -16.12 2.02 -19.17
CA GLN A 198 -15.54 2.77 -20.29
C GLN A 198 -14.46 3.77 -19.81
N LEU A 199 -14.73 4.48 -18.71
CA LEU A 199 -13.77 5.42 -18.12
C LEU A 199 -12.45 4.73 -17.73
N LEU A 200 -12.53 3.53 -17.14
CA LEU A 200 -11.36 2.74 -16.78
C LEU A 200 -10.57 2.28 -18.00
N VAL A 201 -11.25 1.82 -19.05
CA VAL A 201 -10.60 1.39 -20.31
C VAL A 201 -9.92 2.57 -21.01
N ASP A 202 -10.60 3.70 -21.16
CA ASP A 202 -10.04 4.90 -21.79
C ASP A 202 -8.81 5.42 -21.01
N THR A 203 -8.89 5.39 -19.68
CA THR A 203 -7.77 5.78 -18.82
C THR A 203 -6.62 4.78 -18.92
N LEU A 204 -6.90 3.48 -18.97
CA LEU A 204 -5.88 2.45 -19.14
C LEU A 204 -5.12 2.64 -20.46
N GLN A 205 -5.81 3.04 -21.53
CA GLN A 205 -5.18 3.28 -22.83
C GLN A 205 -4.31 4.55 -22.87
N THR A 206 -4.67 5.56 -22.08
CA THR A 206 -4.03 6.88 -22.10
C THR A 206 -3.06 7.13 -20.94
N SER A 207 -3.02 6.24 -19.95
CA SER A 207 -2.09 6.35 -18.82
C SER A 207 -0.64 6.25 -19.28
N GLU A 208 0.21 7.18 -18.83
CA GLU A 208 1.63 7.18 -19.15
C GLU A 208 2.43 7.35 -17.86
N PRO A 209 3.64 6.74 -17.76
CA PRO A 209 4.50 6.94 -16.61
C PRO A 209 4.71 8.42 -16.30
N MET A 210 4.58 8.80 -15.04
CA MET A 210 4.74 10.17 -14.56
C MET A 210 5.76 10.18 -13.44
N ALA A 211 6.85 10.93 -13.63
CA ALA A 211 7.83 11.16 -12.58
C ALA A 211 7.17 11.90 -11.41
N VAL A 212 7.42 11.44 -10.19
CA VAL A 212 6.96 12.10 -8.97
C VAL A 212 8.17 12.74 -8.30
N ASP A 213 8.02 13.98 -7.84
CA ASP A 213 9.04 14.64 -7.03
C ASP A 213 9.05 14.00 -5.63
N ARG A 214 10.01 13.09 -5.42
CA ARG A 214 10.19 12.38 -4.16
C ARG A 214 11.66 12.18 -3.83
N THR A 215 11.97 12.17 -2.55
CA THR A 215 13.31 11.85 -2.04
C THR A 215 13.25 10.60 -1.18
N ALA A 216 14.10 9.61 -1.50
CA ALA A 216 14.21 8.39 -0.71
C ALA A 216 15.19 8.60 0.46
N HIS A 217 14.81 8.12 1.65
CA HIS A 217 15.63 8.21 2.86
C HIS A 217 15.91 6.79 3.40
N PRO A 218 16.71 5.96 2.73
CA PRO A 218 16.96 4.59 3.18
C PRO A 218 17.65 4.56 4.56
N PRO A 219 17.32 3.59 5.43
CA PRO A 219 18.02 3.46 6.71
C PRO A 219 19.49 3.09 6.49
N THR A 220 20.37 3.61 7.34
CA THR A 220 21.76 3.11 7.47
C THR A 220 21.77 1.75 8.17
N ALA A 221 22.90 1.05 8.16
CA ALA A 221 23.02 -0.25 8.84
C ALA A 221 22.68 -0.18 10.34
N SER A 222 22.98 0.93 11.02
CA SER A 222 22.65 1.16 12.43
C SER A 222 21.21 1.64 12.67
N GLN A 223 20.47 1.97 11.61
CA GLN A 223 19.08 2.43 11.64
C GLN A 223 18.12 1.41 11.03
N ALA A 224 18.62 0.26 10.57
CA ALA A 224 17.77 -0.82 10.09
C ALA A 224 17.02 -1.45 11.27
N LEU A 225 15.73 -1.70 11.10
CA LEU A 225 14.95 -2.44 12.09
C LEU A 225 15.39 -3.90 12.15
N ASP A 226 15.68 -4.37 13.37
CA ASP A 226 15.95 -5.79 13.64
C ASP A 226 14.68 -6.65 13.50
N GLU A 227 13.51 -6.11 13.89
CA GLU A 227 12.22 -6.80 13.83
C GLU A 227 11.39 -6.34 12.63
N THR A 228 11.18 -7.25 11.67
CA THR A 228 10.49 -6.95 10.40
C THR A 228 9.04 -6.49 10.54
N TYR A 229 8.34 -6.91 11.60
CA TYR A 229 6.94 -6.58 11.85
C TYR A 229 6.75 -5.82 13.17
N ALA A 230 7.76 -5.05 13.59
CA ALA A 230 7.61 -4.15 14.73
C ALA A 230 6.40 -3.23 14.51
N GLU A 231 5.60 -3.03 15.56
CA GLU A 231 4.55 -2.03 15.57
C GLU A 231 5.08 -0.75 16.21
N ALA A 232 4.80 0.40 15.59
CA ALA A 232 5.08 1.68 16.22
C ALA A 232 4.03 1.97 17.30
N GLN A 233 4.42 1.80 18.55
CA GLN A 233 3.59 2.12 19.71
C GLN A 233 4.27 3.20 20.55
N PRO A 234 3.53 4.19 21.07
CA PRO A 234 4.11 5.25 21.87
C PRO A 234 4.68 4.67 23.18
N THR A 235 5.88 5.11 23.53
CA THR A 235 6.60 4.72 24.76
C THR A 235 6.93 5.95 25.60
N ASP A 236 7.04 5.78 26.92
CA ASP A 236 7.45 6.85 27.83
C ASP A 236 8.98 6.99 27.78
N VAL A 237 9.46 7.79 26.82
CA VAL A 237 10.88 8.07 26.59
C VAL A 237 11.18 9.50 27.02
N ARG A 238 12.18 9.65 27.89
CA ARG A 238 12.72 10.96 28.25
C ARG A 238 14.05 11.20 27.54
N ILE A 239 14.09 12.27 26.76
CA ILE A 239 15.30 12.72 26.08
C ILE A 239 16.08 13.65 27.01
N ASP A 240 17.38 13.39 27.17
CA ASP A 240 18.28 14.31 27.88
C ASP A 240 18.40 15.61 27.07
N PRO A 241 18.17 16.79 27.67
CA PRO A 241 18.27 18.08 26.97
C PRO A 241 19.64 18.34 26.30
N THR A 242 20.69 17.65 26.72
CA THR A 242 22.05 17.77 26.20
C THR A 242 22.43 16.69 25.19
N ALA A 243 21.55 15.71 24.94
CA ALA A 243 21.81 14.66 23.99
C ALA A 243 21.84 15.19 22.55
N LEU A 244 22.68 14.57 21.72
CA LEU A 244 22.54 14.65 20.28
C LEU A 244 21.47 13.65 19.85
N LEU A 245 20.55 14.07 18.99
CA LEU A 245 19.46 13.26 18.48
C LEU A 245 19.78 12.78 17.08
N THR A 246 19.43 11.53 16.81
CA THR A 246 19.47 10.94 15.46
C THR A 246 18.17 10.17 15.22
N ARG A 247 17.89 9.81 13.97
CA ARG A 247 16.75 8.96 13.63
C ARG A 247 16.87 7.61 14.35
N GLY A 248 15.75 7.15 14.91
CA GLY A 248 15.63 5.78 15.40
C GLY A 248 15.61 4.76 14.26
N ALA A 249 15.38 3.49 14.59
CA ALA A 249 15.35 2.43 13.60
C ALA A 249 14.03 2.45 12.80
N TYR A 250 14.12 2.26 11.47
CA TYR A 250 12.95 2.21 10.59
C TYR A 250 13.19 1.29 9.38
N THR A 251 12.10 0.91 8.68
CA THR A 251 12.14 -0.01 7.54
C THR A 251 12.50 0.74 6.25
N ASP A 252 11.81 1.84 5.98
CA ASP A 252 11.99 2.68 4.79
C ASP A 252 11.35 4.05 5.02
N ALA A 253 11.77 5.05 4.26
CA ALA A 253 11.17 6.38 4.31
C ALA A 253 11.21 7.09 2.96
N VAL A 254 10.16 7.85 2.68
CA VAL A 254 10.04 8.66 1.45
C VAL A 254 9.48 10.03 1.80
N GLU A 255 10.08 11.06 1.23
CA GLU A 255 9.66 12.45 1.32
C GLU A 255 9.01 12.88 0.01
N ALA A 256 7.88 13.58 0.09
CA ALA A 256 7.21 14.21 -1.04
C ALA A 256 6.32 15.36 -0.52
N ASP A 257 6.18 16.43 -1.31
CA ASP A 257 5.33 17.60 -0.97
C ASP A 257 5.62 18.24 0.40
N GLY A 258 6.89 18.20 0.86
CA GLY A 258 7.30 18.73 2.18
C GLY A 258 6.86 17.89 3.38
N GLU A 259 6.39 16.67 3.13
CA GLU A 259 5.99 15.68 4.13
C GLU A 259 6.88 14.44 4.01
N VAL A 260 7.01 13.69 5.11
CA VAL A 260 7.78 12.44 5.14
C VAL A 260 6.89 11.30 5.60
N LEU A 261 6.88 10.19 4.85
CA LEU A 261 6.28 8.93 5.29
C LEU A 261 7.41 7.99 5.73
N VAL A 262 7.40 7.62 7.01
CA VAL A 262 8.34 6.67 7.60
C VAL A 262 7.59 5.37 7.87
N LEU A 263 8.13 4.24 7.43
CA LEU A 263 7.58 2.91 7.70
C LEU A 263 8.38 2.26 8.83
N ILE A 264 7.72 1.91 9.93
CA ILE A 264 8.29 1.11 11.03
C ILE A 264 7.61 -0.24 11.03
N GLY A 265 8.35 -1.30 10.71
CA GLY A 265 7.76 -2.61 10.43
C GLY A 265 6.72 -2.49 9.32
N ALA A 266 5.44 -2.68 9.66
CA ALA A 266 4.29 -2.48 8.77
C ALA A 266 3.50 -1.18 9.01
N SER A 267 3.87 -0.39 10.02
CA SER A 267 3.14 0.80 10.44
C SER A 267 3.65 2.06 9.72
N PRO A 268 2.84 2.71 8.88
CA PRO A 268 3.19 4.02 8.32
C PRO A 268 3.00 5.13 9.35
N ILE A 269 4.01 5.98 9.52
CA ILE A 269 3.92 7.24 10.25
C ILE A 269 4.19 8.39 9.30
N ARG A 270 3.21 9.30 9.19
CA ARG A 270 3.32 10.50 8.38
C ARG A 270 3.75 11.68 9.23
N LEU A 271 4.81 12.35 8.79
CA LEU A 271 5.39 13.52 9.42
C LEU A 271 5.15 14.74 8.53
N SER A 272 4.71 15.84 9.15
CA SER A 272 4.51 17.13 8.50
C SER A 272 5.01 18.25 9.42
N GLY A 273 5.22 19.44 8.84
CA GLY A 273 5.64 20.63 9.61
C GLY A 273 6.91 20.40 10.43
N LEU A 274 6.80 20.62 11.76
CA LEU A 274 7.91 20.43 12.70
C LEU A 274 8.42 18.98 12.69
N GLY A 275 7.53 17.98 12.65
CA GLY A 275 7.92 16.57 12.69
C GLY A 275 8.81 16.18 11.52
N ALA A 276 8.42 16.58 10.30
CA ALA A 276 9.21 16.36 9.10
C ALA A 276 10.56 17.10 9.17
N THR A 277 10.55 18.36 9.60
CA THR A 277 11.76 19.20 9.69
C THR A 277 12.78 18.61 10.66
N ILE A 278 12.34 18.21 11.84
CA ILE A 278 13.18 17.60 12.87
C ILE A 278 13.74 16.26 12.39
N TRP A 279 12.89 15.40 11.83
CA TRP A 279 13.33 14.07 11.35
C TRP A 279 14.31 14.16 10.17
N LEU A 280 14.11 15.13 9.27
CA LEU A 280 15.05 15.39 8.19
C LEU A 280 16.39 15.94 8.72
N ALA A 281 16.36 16.82 9.72
CA ALA A 281 17.56 17.39 10.34
C ALA A 281 18.44 16.34 11.05
N THR A 282 17.83 15.28 11.56
CA THR A 282 18.49 14.25 12.38
C THR A 282 19.04 13.07 11.57
N ALA A 283 19.23 13.26 10.25
CA ALA A 283 19.97 12.33 9.41
C ALA A 283 21.39 12.08 9.95
N GLU A 284 22.00 13.13 10.51
CA GLU A 284 23.20 13.06 11.35
C GLU A 284 22.85 13.46 12.80
N PRO A 285 23.68 13.14 13.80
CA PRO A 285 23.43 13.56 15.18
C PRO A 285 23.38 15.09 15.35
N VAL A 286 22.29 15.63 15.88
CA VAL A 286 22.05 17.08 16.06
C VAL A 286 21.54 17.40 17.46
N GLY A 287 22.02 18.49 18.06
CA GLY A 287 21.56 18.95 19.38
C GLY A 287 20.21 19.66 19.34
N ILE A 288 19.47 19.62 20.46
CA ILE A 288 18.11 20.21 20.55
C ILE A 288 18.09 21.71 20.22
N GLU A 289 19.09 22.48 20.66
CA GLU A 289 19.17 23.92 20.36
C GLU A 289 19.32 24.21 18.86
N ASP A 290 20.02 23.36 18.12
CA ASP A 290 20.14 23.47 16.67
C ASP A 290 18.84 23.15 15.97
N LEU A 291 18.12 22.12 16.43
CA LEU A 291 16.78 21.80 15.94
C LEU A 291 15.81 22.96 16.17
N ILE A 292 15.86 23.60 17.35
CA ILE A 292 15.03 24.77 17.65
C ILE A 292 15.34 25.90 16.68
N ARG A 293 16.63 26.25 16.49
CA ARG A 293 17.05 27.28 15.54
C ARG A 293 16.55 27.00 14.13
N ARG A 294 16.70 25.76 13.67
CA ARG A 294 16.26 25.36 12.33
C ARG A 294 14.74 25.44 12.17
N CYS A 295 13.98 24.89 13.11
CA CYS A 295 12.53 24.96 13.07
C CYS A 295 12.00 26.41 13.08
N VAL A 296 12.61 27.31 13.87
CA VAL A 296 12.25 28.73 13.88
C VAL A 296 12.59 29.42 12.54
N SER A 297 13.70 29.03 11.92
CA SER A 297 14.08 29.52 10.58
C SER A 297 13.07 29.08 9.52
N ASP A 298 12.68 27.80 9.53
CA ASP A 298 11.87 27.20 8.47
C ASP A 298 10.36 27.49 8.62
N HIS A 299 9.85 27.60 9.86
CA HIS A 299 8.42 27.79 10.17
C HIS A 299 8.07 29.19 10.69
N GLY A 300 9.07 30.02 10.93
CA GLY A 300 8.91 31.36 11.49
C GLY A 300 8.96 31.40 13.02
N SER A 301 9.10 32.62 13.56
CA SER A 301 9.17 32.86 15.00
C SER A 301 7.79 32.79 15.66
N HIS A 302 7.72 32.18 16.83
CA HIS A 302 6.52 32.09 17.66
C HIS A 302 6.90 32.21 19.16
N PRO A 303 6.11 32.88 20.01
CA PRO A 303 6.40 33.01 21.45
C PRO A 303 6.63 31.67 22.16
N ASP A 304 5.87 30.65 21.76
CA ASP A 304 5.95 29.29 22.31
C ASP A 304 6.80 28.32 21.48
N ALA A 305 7.61 28.81 20.51
CA ALA A 305 8.31 27.96 19.55
C ALA A 305 9.11 26.84 20.23
N ARG A 306 9.90 27.17 21.25
CA ARG A 306 10.69 26.19 22.01
C ARG A 306 9.84 25.04 22.53
N ARG A 307 8.75 25.35 23.24
CA ARG A 307 7.87 24.34 23.83
C ARG A 307 7.26 23.45 22.76
N LEU A 308 6.75 24.03 21.67
CA LEU A 308 6.15 23.27 20.57
C LEU A 308 7.16 22.33 19.89
N ILE A 309 8.41 22.77 19.74
CA ILE A 309 9.48 21.97 19.14
C ILE A 309 9.92 20.86 20.09
N GLU A 310 10.08 21.15 21.38
CA GLU A 310 10.39 20.15 22.41
C GLU A 310 9.27 19.10 22.55
N ASP A 311 8.00 19.52 22.48
CA ASP A 311 6.84 18.63 22.45
C ASP A 311 6.88 17.71 21.21
N ALA A 312 7.16 18.27 20.03
CA ALA A 312 7.29 17.50 18.79
C ALA A 312 8.48 16.51 18.84
N ILE A 313 9.62 16.90 19.42
CA ILE A 313 10.75 15.98 19.67
C ILE A 313 10.30 14.84 20.59
N GLY A 314 9.58 15.15 21.66
CA GLY A 314 9.05 14.16 22.59
C GLY A 314 8.10 13.18 21.93
N GLU A 315 7.20 13.66 21.08
CA GLU A 315 6.27 12.82 20.31
C GLU A 315 7.02 11.90 19.33
N LEU A 316 7.96 12.44 18.55
CA LEU A 316 8.79 11.64 17.65
C LEU A 316 9.59 10.57 18.42
N ALA A 317 10.17 10.92 19.57
CA ALA A 317 10.90 9.98 20.42
C ALA A 317 9.98 8.89 20.99
N ALA A 318 8.75 9.25 21.40
CA ALA A 318 7.79 8.29 21.93
C ALA A 318 7.44 7.20 20.90
N TYR A 319 7.34 7.54 19.62
CA TYR A 319 7.13 6.59 18.51
C TYR A 319 8.43 5.94 18.00
N GLY A 320 9.57 6.17 18.66
CA GLY A 320 10.87 5.60 18.27
C GLY A 320 11.46 6.18 16.98
N LEU A 321 10.92 7.29 16.47
CA LEU A 321 11.43 7.96 15.27
C LEU A 321 12.71 8.76 15.54
N LEU A 322 12.95 9.11 16.81
CA LEU A 322 14.17 9.75 17.29
C LEU A 322 14.73 8.99 18.49
N VAL A 323 16.05 8.94 18.56
CA VAL A 323 16.80 8.39 19.70
C VAL A 323 17.99 9.29 20.02
N SER A 324 18.47 9.21 21.26
CA SER A 324 19.77 9.78 21.61
C SER A 324 20.87 9.03 20.88
N ALA A 325 21.75 9.73 20.18
CA ALA A 325 22.94 9.14 19.59
C ALA A 325 23.80 8.50 20.68
N ALA A 326 24.28 7.28 20.45
CA ALA A 326 25.22 6.65 21.35
C ALA A 326 26.48 7.53 21.47
N PRO A 327 27.07 7.68 22.68
CA PRO A 327 28.34 8.37 22.81
C PRO A 327 29.36 7.65 21.92
N GLY A 328 29.90 8.37 20.93
CA GLY A 328 30.85 7.79 19.98
C GLY A 328 32.00 7.14 20.75
N VAL A 329 32.26 5.86 20.46
CA VAL A 329 33.54 5.26 20.79
C VAL A 329 34.54 5.95 19.87
N GLY A 330 35.25 6.93 20.42
CA GLY A 330 36.28 7.70 19.71
C GLY A 330 37.46 6.86 19.27
#